data_AF-T1IKQ5-F1
#
_entry.id   AF-T1IKQ5-F1
#
_cell.length_a   1.000
_cell.length_b   1.000
_cell.length_c   1.000
_cell.angle_alpha   90.00
_cell.angle_beta   90.00
_cell.angle_gamma   90.00
#
_symmetry.space_group_name_H-M   'P 1'
#
loop_
_entity.id
_entity.type
_entity.pdbx_description
1 polymer ?
#
loop_
_entity_poly.entity_id
_entity_poly.type
_entity_poly.pdbx_seq_one_letter_code
_entity_poly.pdbx_strand_id
1 'polypeptide(L)'
;MEYIAKMRLINRLLFRRGCRFKILSRGMSLVSQKDVICLFDVDGTITPPRQKISNSMDEFLQKLKQHCTVGLVGGSDISKIADQIGGINALSKYEYVFSENGLVAYKNGLLFHTQSIASYFDEETLQKFMNVALRKLSEITLPFKRGTFIEYRKGMLNISPVGRNCTQAERDAFEKLDEGGNDHEIFKDARTVGHSVTSPEDTMEQVKKLFSV
;
A
#
# COMPACT_ATOMS: atom_id res chain seq x y z
N MET A 1 7.22 7.95 19.78
CA MET A 1 5.80 7.85 20.16
C MET A 1 4.94 8.83 19.37
N GLU A 2 5.30 10.11 19.33
CA GLU A 2 4.50 11.17 18.68
C GLU A 2 4.36 11.08 17.15
N TYR A 3 5.29 10.42 16.43
CA TYR A 3 5.23 10.31 14.96
C TYR A 3 4.37 9.16 14.44
N ILE A 4 4.17 8.09 15.23
CA ILE A 4 3.17 7.05 14.91
C ILE A 4 1.76 7.65 14.99
N ALA A 5 1.56 8.61 15.90
CA ALA A 5 0.34 9.42 15.95
C ALA A 5 0.25 10.47 14.81
N LYS A 6 1.36 10.92 14.21
CA LYS A 6 1.37 11.76 12.99
C LYS A 6 1.32 10.95 11.69
N MET A 7 1.46 9.62 11.74
CA MET A 7 1.05 8.71 10.67
C MET A 7 -0.49 8.62 10.50
N ARG A 8 -1.24 9.57 11.07
CA ARG A 8 -2.64 9.87 10.69
C ARG A 8 -2.81 10.26 9.20
N LEU A 9 -1.72 10.50 8.47
CA LEU A 9 -1.71 10.70 7.02
C LEU A 9 -1.42 9.42 6.20
N ILE A 10 -1.26 8.27 6.86
CA ILE A 10 -0.98 6.99 6.17
C ILE A 10 -2.22 6.37 5.51
N ASN A 11 -3.42 6.82 5.87
CA ASN A 11 -4.64 6.44 5.14
C ASN A 11 -4.81 7.12 3.77
N ARG A 12 -3.88 8.02 3.35
CA ARG A 12 -3.85 8.59 1.99
C ARG A 12 -2.62 8.18 1.16
N LEU A 13 -1.72 7.34 1.70
CA LEU A 13 -0.37 7.16 1.13
C LEU A 13 0.03 5.74 0.78
N LEU A 14 -0.89 4.78 0.85
CA LEU A 14 -0.51 3.38 0.71
C LEU A 14 -1.06 2.80 -0.59
N PHE A 15 -0.17 2.92 -1.57
CA PHE A 15 0.05 2.03 -2.71
C PHE A 15 -1.13 1.76 -3.67
N ARG A 16 -0.93 2.20 -4.92
CA ARG A 16 -1.64 1.69 -6.09
C ARG A 16 -1.23 0.24 -6.36
N ARG A 17 -1.92 -0.41 -7.29
CA ARG A 17 -1.31 -1.44 -8.14
C ARG A 17 -0.11 -0.81 -8.87
N GLY A 18 1.10 -1.12 -8.44
CA GLY A 18 2.34 -0.65 -9.06
C GLY A 18 3.50 -0.74 -8.08
N CYS A 19 4.53 -1.47 -8.49
CA CYS A 19 5.67 -1.86 -7.66
C CYS A 19 6.45 -0.62 -7.20
N ARG A 20 6.57 -0.37 -5.90
CA ARG A 20 7.19 0.83 -5.32
C ARG A 20 7.82 0.56 -3.94
N PHE A 21 8.87 1.28 -3.58
CA PHE A 21 9.38 1.35 -2.20
C PHE A 21 9.58 2.81 -1.75
N LYS A 22 9.63 3.04 -0.44
CA LYS A 22 9.76 4.38 0.17
C LYS A 22 10.86 4.39 1.22
N ILE A 23 11.65 5.46 1.24
CA ILE A 23 12.67 5.71 2.27
C ILE A 23 12.19 6.88 3.15
N LEU A 24 12.24 6.69 4.46
CA LEU A 24 11.92 7.71 5.46
C LEU A 24 13.16 8.00 6.30
N SER A 25 13.55 9.28 6.42
CA SER A 25 14.67 9.72 7.27
C SER A 25 14.26 10.87 8.18
N ARG A 26 14.85 10.94 9.39
CA ARG A 26 14.67 12.06 10.33
C ARG A 26 15.62 13.22 10.00
N GLY A 27 15.18 14.18 9.18
CA GLY A 27 15.79 15.51 9.05
C GLY A 27 17.19 15.55 8.40
N MET A 28 17.47 16.62 7.65
CA MET A 28 18.74 16.83 6.93
C MET A 28 19.84 17.32 7.87
N SER A 29 20.38 16.47 8.73
CA SER A 29 21.70 16.67 9.36
C SER A 29 22.25 15.33 9.85
N LEU A 30 23.42 14.94 9.32
CA LEU A 30 24.21 13.73 9.63
C LEU A 30 23.35 12.55 10.13
N VAL A 31 22.55 12.01 9.21
CA VAL A 31 21.67 10.86 9.45
C VAL A 31 22.54 9.67 9.86
N SER A 32 22.41 9.19 11.10
CA SER A 32 22.99 7.90 11.45
C SER A 32 22.25 6.81 10.67
N GLN A 33 22.93 5.75 10.25
CA GLN A 33 22.32 4.65 9.47
C GLN A 33 21.09 4.02 10.17
N LYS A 34 20.92 4.22 11.49
CA LYS A 34 19.75 3.75 12.26
C LYS A 34 18.53 4.67 12.20
N ASP A 35 18.64 5.86 11.58
CA ASP A 35 17.54 6.82 11.46
C ASP A 35 16.78 6.72 10.12
N VAL A 36 17.11 5.72 9.30
CA VAL A 36 16.50 5.46 7.99
C VAL A 36 15.60 4.22 8.06
N ILE A 37 14.36 4.35 7.60
CA ILE A 37 13.43 3.23 7.41
C ILE A 37 13.17 3.05 5.91
N CYS A 38 13.40 1.85 5.41
CA CYS A 38 13.00 1.41 4.07
C CYS A 38 11.73 0.58 4.15
N LEU A 39 10.65 1.09 3.58
CA LEU A 39 9.37 0.40 3.47
C LEU A 39 9.18 -0.12 2.05
N PHE A 40 9.05 -1.44 1.94
CA PHE A 40 8.86 -2.12 0.67
C PHE A 40 7.40 -2.51 0.49
N ASP A 41 6.83 -2.19 -0.68
CA ASP A 41 5.66 -2.92 -1.15
C ASP A 41 6.03 -4.41 -1.33
N VAL A 42 5.03 -5.28 -1.31
CA VAL A 42 5.24 -6.73 -1.36
C VAL A 42 5.20 -7.22 -2.81
N ASP A 43 3.98 -7.23 -3.38
CA ASP A 43 3.71 -7.84 -4.68
C ASP A 43 4.30 -7.03 -5.83
N GLY A 44 5.12 -7.67 -6.67
CA GLY A 44 5.81 -7.03 -7.79
C GLY A 44 7.02 -6.17 -7.40
N THR A 45 7.23 -5.89 -6.12
CA THR A 45 8.36 -5.10 -5.60
C THR A 45 9.46 -5.98 -5.02
N ILE A 46 9.17 -6.78 -4.00
CA ILE A 46 10.13 -7.74 -3.45
C ILE A 46 9.80 -9.19 -3.83
N THR A 47 8.64 -9.41 -4.43
CA THR A 47 8.26 -10.69 -5.03
C THR A 47 7.84 -10.49 -6.47
N PRO A 48 7.99 -11.50 -7.35
CA PRO A 48 7.29 -11.48 -8.62
C PRO A 48 5.76 -11.47 -8.38
N PRO A 49 4.95 -10.92 -9.30
CA PRO A 49 3.51 -10.82 -9.12
C PRO A 49 2.86 -12.16 -8.74
N ARG A 50 2.18 -12.19 -7.59
CA ARG A 50 1.49 -13.32 -6.95
C ARG A 50 2.38 -14.52 -6.63
N GLN A 51 3.69 -14.31 -6.56
CA GLN A 51 4.65 -15.37 -6.25
C GLN A 51 5.34 -15.11 -4.90
N LYS A 52 6.12 -16.11 -4.48
CA LYS A 52 6.93 -16.05 -3.26
C LYS A 52 8.22 -15.27 -3.51
N ILE A 53 8.75 -14.68 -2.44
CA ILE A 53 10.07 -14.07 -2.40
C ILE A 53 11.14 -15.08 -2.79
N SER A 54 12.10 -14.66 -3.61
CA SER A 54 13.27 -15.49 -3.95
C SER A 54 14.29 -15.48 -2.81
N ASN A 55 15.11 -16.53 -2.72
CA ASN A 55 16.20 -16.58 -1.74
C ASN A 55 17.18 -15.40 -1.92
N SER A 56 17.47 -15.02 -3.17
CA SER A 56 18.36 -13.89 -3.46
C SER A 56 17.83 -12.56 -2.94
N MET A 57 16.52 -12.32 -3.05
CA MET A 57 15.89 -11.13 -2.51
C MET A 57 15.82 -11.17 -0.98
N ASP A 58 15.48 -12.31 -0.37
CA ASP A 58 15.47 -12.44 1.09
C ASP A 58 16.85 -12.16 1.69
N GLU A 59 17.91 -12.74 1.11
CA GLU A 59 19.30 -12.48 1.50
C GLU A 59 19.69 -11.01 1.34
N PHE A 60 19.28 -10.37 0.23
CA PHE A 60 19.50 -8.95 0.00
C PHE A 60 18.84 -8.10 1.08
N LEU A 61 17.57 -8.35 1.40
CA LEU A 61 16.84 -7.62 2.44
C LEU A 61 17.44 -7.87 3.83
N GLN A 62 18.00 -9.05 4.11
CA GLN A 62 18.73 -9.30 5.36
C GLN A 62 20.02 -8.46 5.43
N LYS A 63 20.78 -8.35 4.34
CA LYS A 63 21.98 -7.50 4.28
C LYS A 63 21.63 -6.03 4.46
N LEU A 64 20.55 -5.57 3.82
CA LEU A 64 20.08 -4.19 3.92
C LEU A 64 19.76 -3.74 5.36
N LYS A 65 19.36 -4.67 6.24
CA LYS A 65 19.11 -4.38 7.67
C LYS A 65 20.33 -3.90 8.44
N GLN A 66 21.53 -4.15 7.92
CA GLN A 66 22.77 -3.61 8.51
C GLN A 66 22.89 -2.10 8.30
N HIS A 67 22.17 -1.54 7.32
CA HIS A 67 22.26 -0.15 6.89
C HIS A 67 21.02 0.70 7.19
N CYS A 68 19.86 0.07 7.41
CA CYS A 68 18.61 0.76 7.73
C CYS A 68 17.59 -0.19 8.37
N THR A 69 16.53 0.34 8.97
CA THR A 69 15.37 -0.48 9.36
C THR A 69 14.59 -0.89 8.11
N VAL A 70 14.33 -2.19 7.93
CA VAL A 70 13.53 -2.72 6.82
C VAL A 70 12.14 -3.08 7.31
N GLY A 71 11.12 -2.56 6.64
CA GLY A 71 9.72 -2.88 6.88
C GLY A 71 8.96 -3.21 5.59
N LEU A 72 7.85 -3.91 5.77
CA LEU A 72 6.92 -4.28 4.69
C LEU A 72 5.64 -3.48 4.78
N VAL A 73 5.05 -3.22 3.63
CA VAL A 73 3.75 -2.59 3.54
C VAL A 73 2.99 -3.14 2.35
N GLY A 74 1.70 -3.42 2.49
CA GLY A 74 0.91 -3.95 1.39
C GLY A 74 -0.58 -3.66 1.57
N GLY A 75 -1.28 -3.55 0.44
CA GLY A 75 -2.75 -3.40 0.44
C GLY A 75 -3.49 -4.68 0.78
N SER A 76 -2.79 -5.81 0.78
CA SER A 76 -3.34 -7.13 1.14
C SER A 76 -3.47 -7.32 2.65
N ASP A 77 -4.31 -8.26 3.05
CA ASP A 77 -4.35 -8.78 4.43
C ASP A 77 -3.01 -9.46 4.81
N ILE A 78 -2.80 -9.67 6.11
CA ILE A 78 -1.55 -10.21 6.64
C ILE A 78 -1.26 -11.64 6.14
N SER A 79 -2.30 -12.45 5.90
CA SER A 79 -2.15 -13.83 5.42
C SER A 79 -1.55 -13.87 4.02
N LYS A 80 -2.05 -13.03 3.10
CA LYS A 80 -1.48 -12.92 1.75
C LYS A 80 -0.05 -12.41 1.77
N ILE A 81 0.26 -11.42 2.60
CA ILE A 81 1.64 -10.93 2.75
C ILE A 81 2.53 -12.07 3.27
N ALA A 82 2.08 -12.80 4.30
CA ALA A 82 2.79 -13.95 4.85
C ALA A 82 3.07 -15.01 3.79
N ASP A 83 2.08 -15.37 2.97
CA ASP A 83 2.24 -16.38 1.91
C ASP A 83 3.35 -15.99 0.91
N GLN A 84 3.41 -14.71 0.54
CA GLN A 84 4.41 -14.20 -0.40
C GLN A 84 5.81 -14.13 0.20
N ILE A 85 5.95 -13.83 1.49
CA ILE A 85 7.26 -13.68 2.14
C ILE A 85 7.80 -14.98 2.77
N GLY A 86 7.12 -16.12 2.56
CA GLY A 86 7.59 -17.44 2.99
C GLY A 86 6.95 -17.97 4.28
N GLY A 87 5.79 -17.43 4.67
CA GLY A 87 4.97 -17.86 5.79
C GLY A 87 4.96 -16.87 6.96
N ILE A 88 4.09 -17.10 7.94
CA ILE A 88 3.89 -16.19 9.09
C ILE A 88 5.17 -15.97 9.89
N ASN A 89 5.99 -17.01 10.05
CA ASN A 89 7.25 -16.94 10.79
C ASN A 89 8.27 -16.03 10.10
N ALA A 90 8.23 -15.94 8.76
CA ALA A 90 9.15 -15.08 8.02
C ALA A 90 8.82 -13.58 8.17
N LEU A 91 7.62 -13.21 8.65
CA LEU A 91 7.28 -11.82 8.98
C LEU A 91 8.13 -11.28 10.13
N SER A 92 8.53 -12.15 11.07
CA SER A 92 9.36 -11.78 12.22
C SER A 92 10.74 -11.25 11.82
N LYS A 93 11.18 -11.52 10.58
CA LYS A 93 12.41 -10.95 10.02
C LYS A 93 12.29 -9.43 9.94
N TYR A 94 11.10 -8.87 9.73
CA TYR A 94 10.91 -7.44 9.46
C TYR A 94 10.49 -6.69 10.74
N GLU A 95 11.13 -5.55 11.02
CA GLU A 95 10.80 -4.78 12.23
C GLU A 95 9.38 -4.26 12.16
N TYR A 96 8.93 -3.85 10.98
CA TYR A 96 7.59 -3.33 10.73
C TYR A 96 6.90 -4.11 9.61
N VAL A 97 5.64 -4.47 9.83
CA VAL A 97 4.77 -5.03 8.78
C VAL A 97 3.43 -4.30 8.82
N PHE A 98 3.09 -3.64 7.72
CA PHE A 98 1.86 -2.87 7.54
C PHE A 98 0.95 -3.57 6.53
N SER A 99 -0.04 -4.33 6.99
CA SER A 99 -1.06 -4.91 6.11
C SER A 99 -2.27 -4.00 5.96
N GLU A 100 -3.10 -4.26 4.96
CA GLU A 100 -4.28 -3.46 4.63
C GLU A 100 -3.94 -1.97 4.54
N ASN A 101 -2.81 -1.63 3.91
CA ASN A 101 -2.38 -0.25 3.83
C ASN A 101 -2.26 0.39 5.23
N GLY A 102 -1.55 -0.27 6.15
CA GLY A 102 -1.23 0.27 7.47
C GLY A 102 -2.40 0.38 8.44
N LEU A 103 -3.61 -0.02 8.02
CA LEU A 103 -4.75 -0.19 8.92
C LEU A 103 -4.49 -1.24 9.98
N VAL A 104 -3.63 -2.21 9.68
CA VAL A 104 -3.13 -3.19 10.65
C VAL A 104 -1.61 -3.13 10.61
N ALA A 105 -0.99 -2.88 11.76
CA ALA A 105 0.45 -2.73 11.87
C ALA A 105 1.05 -3.60 12.97
N TYR A 106 2.12 -4.30 12.60
CA TYR A 106 2.92 -5.13 13.47
C TYR A 106 4.31 -4.52 13.64
N LYS A 107 4.84 -4.58 14.87
CA LYS A 107 6.21 -4.21 15.20
C LYS A 107 6.86 -5.38 15.91
N ASN A 108 7.98 -5.89 15.40
CA ASN A 108 8.67 -7.07 15.92
C ASN A 108 7.74 -8.28 16.11
N GLY A 109 6.86 -8.50 15.12
CA GLY A 109 5.84 -9.56 15.16
C GLY A 109 4.64 -9.29 16.08
N LEU A 110 4.65 -8.22 16.88
CA LEU A 110 3.55 -7.87 17.79
C LEU A 110 2.61 -6.85 17.14
N LEU A 111 1.30 -7.14 17.16
CA LEU A 111 0.29 -6.18 16.74
C LEU A 111 0.33 -4.95 17.66
N PHE A 112 0.59 -3.77 17.10
CA PHE A 112 0.65 -2.53 17.87
C PHE A 112 -0.35 -1.47 17.40
N HIS A 113 -0.95 -1.64 16.23
CA HIS A 113 -2.00 -0.75 15.73
C HIS A 113 -3.01 -1.54 14.89
N THR A 114 -4.29 -1.28 15.12
CA THR A 114 -5.37 -1.63 14.19
C THR A 114 -6.34 -0.46 14.13
N GLN A 115 -6.84 -0.16 12.94
CA GLN A 115 -7.83 0.88 12.73
C GLN A 115 -8.88 0.40 11.73
N SER A 116 -10.09 0.93 11.87
CA SER A 116 -11.18 0.75 10.92
C SER A 116 -11.81 2.09 10.55
N ILE A 117 -12.50 2.14 9.43
CA ILE A 117 -13.21 3.35 9.01
C ILE A 117 -14.35 3.65 10.00
N ALA A 118 -15.02 2.62 10.54
CA ALA A 118 -16.01 2.74 11.62
C ALA A 118 -15.44 3.26 12.95
N SER A 119 -14.16 3.02 13.23
CA SER A 119 -13.52 3.58 14.43
C SER A 119 -13.15 5.06 14.28
N TYR A 120 -13.19 5.60 13.05
CA TYR A 120 -12.76 6.96 12.75
C TYR A 120 -13.94 7.88 12.37
N PHE A 121 -14.93 7.35 11.68
CA PHE A 121 -16.16 8.07 11.33
C PHE A 121 -17.34 7.43 12.03
N ASP A 122 -18.25 8.26 12.55
CA ASP A 122 -19.54 7.78 13.02
C ASP A 122 -20.43 7.30 11.87
N GLU A 123 -21.43 6.51 12.24
CA GLU A 123 -22.36 5.89 11.30
C GLU A 123 -23.17 6.94 10.51
N GLU A 124 -23.52 8.06 11.14
CA GLU A 124 -24.23 9.16 10.49
C GLU A 124 -23.41 9.77 9.35
N THR A 125 -22.12 10.01 9.59
CA THR A 125 -21.18 10.55 8.60
C THR A 125 -20.97 9.57 7.45
N LEU A 126 -20.80 8.27 7.76
CA LEU A 126 -20.65 7.22 6.75
C LEU A 126 -21.90 7.12 5.87
N GLN A 127 -23.09 7.09 6.46
CA GLN A 127 -24.35 7.05 5.71
C GLN A 127 -24.54 8.31 4.85
N LYS A 128 -24.27 9.51 5.38
CA LYS A 128 -24.33 10.75 4.59
C LYS A 128 -23.42 10.68 3.37
N PHE A 129 -22.19 10.22 3.54
CA PHE A 129 -21.25 10.05 2.44
C PHE A 129 -21.74 9.01 1.42
N MET A 130 -22.14 7.82 1.87
CA MET A 130 -22.65 6.76 1.00
C MET A 130 -23.90 7.21 0.24
N ASN A 131 -24.81 7.95 0.87
CA ASN A 131 -25.99 8.51 0.22
C ASN A 131 -25.64 9.51 -0.89
N VAL A 132 -24.64 10.38 -0.66
CA VAL A 132 -24.13 11.29 -1.70
C VAL A 132 -23.51 10.51 -2.86
N ALA A 133 -22.69 9.51 -2.57
CA ALA A 133 -22.08 8.66 -3.58
C ALA A 133 -23.14 7.92 -4.40
N LEU A 134 -24.11 7.27 -3.76
CA LEU A 134 -25.20 6.55 -4.44
C LEU A 134 -26.03 7.46 -5.34
N ARG A 135 -26.37 8.68 -4.89
CA ARG A 135 -27.07 9.66 -5.74
C ARG A 135 -26.27 9.99 -7.00
N LYS A 136 -25.00 10.39 -6.84
CA LYS A 136 -24.11 10.66 -7.99
C LYS A 136 -24.00 9.46 -8.92
N LEU A 137 -23.80 8.26 -8.38
CA LEU A 137 -23.70 7.03 -9.16
C LEU A 137 -25.01 6.67 -9.88
N SER A 138 -26.17 7.03 -9.33
CA SER A 138 -27.46 6.82 -9.97
C SER A 138 -27.64 7.71 -11.20
N GLU A 139 -27.14 8.96 -11.14
CA GLU A 139 -27.30 9.99 -12.17
C GLU A 139 -26.30 9.88 -13.33
N ILE A 140 -25.10 9.34 -13.09
CA ILE A 140 -24.07 9.20 -14.14
C ILE A 140 -24.55 8.18 -15.19
N THR A 141 -24.54 8.56 -16.47
CA THR A 141 -24.76 7.61 -17.57
C THR A 141 -23.43 7.01 -18.00
N LEU A 142 -23.34 5.68 -18.00
CA LEU A 142 -22.16 4.92 -18.42
C LEU A 142 -22.57 3.91 -19.50
N PRO A 143 -21.63 3.44 -20.34
CA PRO A 143 -21.93 2.37 -21.31
C PRO A 143 -22.50 1.11 -20.66
N PHE A 144 -22.14 0.84 -19.41
CA PHE A 144 -22.68 -0.24 -18.60
C PHE A 144 -22.59 0.09 -17.10
N LYS A 145 -23.50 -0.52 -16.32
CA LYS A 145 -23.46 -0.60 -14.86
C LYS A 145 -23.69 -2.05 -14.44
N ARG A 146 -23.04 -2.49 -13.37
CA ARG A 146 -23.13 -3.85 -12.84
C ARG A 146 -23.61 -3.80 -11.39
N GLY A 147 -22.84 -4.35 -10.45
CA GLY A 147 -23.16 -4.37 -9.02
C GLY A 147 -21.92 -4.15 -8.17
N THR A 148 -22.11 -3.97 -6.86
CA THR A 148 -21.04 -3.61 -5.92
C THR A 148 -20.42 -2.26 -6.27
N PHE A 149 -21.25 -1.21 -6.23
CA PHE A 149 -20.88 0.19 -6.51
C PHE A 149 -20.16 0.84 -5.33
N ILE A 150 -20.56 0.48 -4.12
CA ILE A 150 -19.88 0.84 -2.87
C ILE A 150 -19.59 -0.47 -2.16
N GLU A 151 -18.32 -0.70 -1.83
CA GLU A 151 -17.87 -1.86 -1.07
C GLU A 151 -17.22 -1.35 0.21
N TYR A 152 -17.89 -1.62 1.32
CA TYR A 152 -17.38 -1.29 2.65
C TYR A 152 -16.29 -2.28 3.05
N ARG A 153 -15.09 -1.78 3.36
CA ARG A 153 -13.97 -2.57 3.85
C ARG A 153 -13.49 -2.03 5.19
N LYS A 154 -12.68 -2.83 5.90
CA LYS A 154 -12.23 -2.54 7.26
C LYS A 154 -11.76 -1.09 7.44
N GLY A 155 -10.95 -0.54 6.54
CA GLY A 155 -10.55 0.86 6.63
C GLY A 155 -10.63 1.66 5.34
N MET A 156 -11.50 1.28 4.42
CA MET A 156 -11.81 2.09 3.25
C MET A 156 -13.21 1.80 2.71
N LEU A 157 -13.77 2.77 1.99
CA LEU A 157 -14.89 2.56 1.08
C LEU A 157 -14.34 2.49 -0.34
N ASN A 158 -14.57 1.38 -1.03
CA ASN A 158 -14.25 1.30 -2.45
C ASN A 158 -15.48 1.73 -3.26
N ILE A 159 -15.36 2.81 -4.02
CA ILE A 159 -16.42 3.31 -4.90
C ILE A 159 -16.06 2.97 -6.34
N SER A 160 -16.96 2.30 -7.05
CA SER A 160 -16.79 1.91 -8.45
C SER A 160 -17.99 2.34 -9.28
N PRO A 161 -17.85 3.30 -10.22
CA PRO A 161 -18.99 3.77 -11.01
C PRO A 161 -19.66 2.69 -11.87
N VAL A 162 -18.86 1.81 -12.48
CA VAL A 162 -19.36 0.67 -13.25
C VAL A 162 -19.77 -0.53 -12.37
N GLY A 163 -19.40 -0.53 -11.09
CA GLY A 163 -19.58 -1.64 -10.17
C GLY A 163 -18.47 -2.69 -10.27
N ARG A 164 -18.04 -3.24 -9.13
CA ARG A 164 -16.94 -4.22 -9.06
C ARG A 164 -17.27 -5.59 -9.65
N ASN A 165 -18.55 -5.90 -9.85
CA ASN A 165 -19.02 -7.14 -10.48
C ASN A 165 -18.91 -7.12 -12.01
N CYS A 166 -18.26 -6.11 -12.60
CA CYS A 166 -17.97 -6.07 -14.03
C CYS A 166 -16.98 -7.16 -14.46
N THR A 167 -17.09 -7.55 -15.73
CA THR A 167 -16.13 -8.47 -16.36
C THR A 167 -14.77 -7.78 -16.56
N GLN A 168 -13.72 -8.54 -16.83
CA GLN A 168 -12.41 -7.95 -17.13
C GLN A 168 -12.47 -7.07 -18.39
N ALA A 169 -13.17 -7.52 -19.45
CA ALA A 169 -13.33 -6.74 -20.68
C ALA A 169 -14.06 -5.40 -20.43
N GLU A 170 -15.09 -5.41 -19.58
CA GLU A 170 -15.79 -4.18 -19.16
C GLU A 170 -14.87 -3.26 -18.35
N ARG A 171 -14.08 -3.82 -17.43
CA ARG A 171 -13.12 -3.05 -16.65
C ARG A 171 -12.09 -2.35 -17.55
N ASP A 172 -11.55 -3.07 -18.52
CA ASP A 172 -10.57 -2.53 -19.48
C ASP A 172 -11.19 -1.45 -20.38
N ALA A 173 -12.47 -1.62 -20.75
CA ALA A 173 -13.21 -0.61 -21.51
C ALA A 173 -13.46 0.67 -20.67
N PHE A 174 -13.75 0.54 -19.37
CA PHE A 174 -13.95 1.68 -18.48
C PHE A 174 -12.65 2.43 -18.20
N GLU A 175 -11.52 1.73 -18.03
CA GLU A 175 -10.22 2.37 -17.80
C GLU A 175 -9.80 3.30 -18.94
N LYS A 176 -10.16 2.97 -20.19
CA LYS A 176 -9.91 3.83 -21.36
C LYS A 176 -10.73 5.12 -21.37
N LEU A 177 -11.82 5.18 -20.62
CA LEU A 177 -12.68 6.37 -20.52
C LEU A 177 -12.21 7.34 -19.41
N ASP A 178 -11.31 6.89 -18.53
CA ASP A 178 -10.81 7.64 -17.38
C ASP A 178 -9.36 8.07 -17.61
N GLU A 179 -9.16 9.28 -18.14
CA GLU A 179 -7.82 9.84 -18.39
C GLU A 179 -7.08 10.09 -17.07
N GLY A 180 -6.21 9.16 -16.67
CA GLY A 180 -5.25 9.31 -15.56
C GLY A 180 -5.31 8.21 -14.51
N GLY A 181 -6.46 7.56 -14.35
CA GLY A 181 -6.68 6.52 -13.36
C GLY A 181 -6.58 6.98 -11.90
N ASN A 182 -6.96 6.09 -10.98
CA ASN A 182 -7.31 6.37 -9.57
C ASN A 182 -6.29 7.06 -8.63
N ASP A 183 -5.03 7.31 -9.01
CA ASP A 183 -3.98 7.84 -8.10
C ASP A 183 -3.12 8.96 -8.71
N HIS A 184 -3.46 9.42 -9.91
CA HIS A 184 -2.65 10.36 -10.68
C HIS A 184 -2.28 11.63 -9.90
N GLU A 185 -3.25 12.16 -9.16
CA GLU A 185 -3.09 13.37 -8.35
C GLU A 185 -2.21 13.14 -7.12
N ILE A 186 -2.25 11.94 -6.52
CA ILE A 186 -1.48 11.60 -5.33
C ILE A 186 -0.01 11.33 -5.68
N PHE A 187 0.25 10.70 -6.84
CA PHE A 187 1.63 10.43 -7.30
C PHE A 187 2.39 11.71 -7.65
N LYS A 188 1.70 12.78 -8.02
CA LYS A 188 2.29 14.08 -8.35
C LYS A 188 2.45 15.01 -7.14
N ASP A 189 2.08 14.58 -5.93
CA ASP A 189 2.15 15.41 -4.73
C ASP A 189 3.60 15.64 -4.30
N ALA A 190 3.98 16.91 -4.11
CA ALA A 190 5.32 17.37 -3.78
C ALA A 190 5.91 16.78 -2.48
N ARG A 191 5.07 16.20 -1.61
CA ARG A 191 5.51 15.56 -0.36
C ARG A 191 5.96 14.12 -0.54
N THR A 192 5.88 13.57 -1.75
CA THR A 192 6.24 12.19 -2.04
C THR A 192 7.53 12.12 -2.85
N VAL A 193 8.51 11.36 -2.34
CA VAL A 193 9.63 10.86 -3.15
C VAL A 193 9.35 9.38 -3.39
N GLY A 194 8.64 9.10 -4.48
CA GLY A 194 8.27 7.74 -4.87
C GLY A 194 9.26 7.17 -5.86
N HIS A 195 9.82 5.99 -5.56
CA HIS A 195 10.59 5.22 -6.52
C HIS A 195 9.66 4.19 -7.17
N SER A 196 9.45 4.32 -8.48
CA SER A 196 8.77 3.30 -9.27
C SER A 196 9.78 2.24 -9.67
N VAL A 197 9.39 0.98 -9.51
CA VAL A 197 10.19 -0.18 -9.92
C VAL A 197 9.37 -1.04 -10.87
N THR A 198 10.03 -1.79 -11.75
CA THR A 198 9.36 -2.68 -12.71
C THR A 198 9.47 -4.16 -12.31
N SER A 199 10.42 -4.50 -11.45
CA SER A 199 10.63 -5.88 -10.98
C SER A 199 11.40 -5.91 -9.65
N PRO A 200 11.49 -7.09 -9.00
CA PRO A 200 12.39 -7.31 -7.87
C PRO A 200 13.86 -6.97 -8.16
N GLU A 201 14.34 -7.26 -9.37
CA GLU A 201 15.72 -7.00 -9.78
C GLU A 201 15.98 -5.49 -9.89
N ASP A 202 15.07 -4.76 -10.53
CA ASP A 202 15.12 -3.29 -10.60
C ASP A 202 15.06 -2.66 -9.19
N THR A 203 14.23 -3.23 -8.30
CA THR A 203 14.19 -2.82 -6.89
C THR A 203 15.55 -2.96 -6.22
N MET A 204 16.20 -4.12 -6.36
CA MET A 204 17.55 -4.33 -5.82
C MET A 204 18.54 -3.33 -6.41
N GLU A 205 18.54 -3.13 -7.72
CA GLU A 205 19.47 -2.22 -8.38
C GLU A 205 19.33 -0.78 -7.89
N GLN A 206 18.10 -0.29 -7.76
CA GLN A 206 17.84 1.06 -7.25
C GLN A 206 18.24 1.20 -5.79
N VAL A 207 17.93 0.23 -4.93
CA VAL A 207 18.33 0.26 -3.51
C VAL A 207 19.84 0.20 -3.36
N LYS A 208 20.54 -0.64 -4.13
CA LYS A 208 22.01 -0.71 -4.13
C LYS A 208 22.65 0.64 -4.46
N LYS A 209 22.14 1.34 -5.47
CA LYS A 209 22.60 2.70 -5.83
C LYS A 209 22.38 3.71 -4.71
N LEU A 210 21.25 3.63 -3.99
CA LEU A 210 20.90 4.56 -2.91
C LEU A 210 21.74 4.36 -1.64
N PHE A 211 22.06 3.11 -1.31
CA PHE A 211 22.78 2.76 -0.09
C PHE A 211 24.26 2.44 -0.32
N SER A 212 24.73 2.45 -1.57
CA SER A 212 26.09 2.04 -1.96
C SER A 212 26.46 0.63 -1.49
N VAL A 213 25.53 -0.33 -1.69
CA VAL A 213 25.63 -1.74 -1.25
C VAL A 213 25.48 -2.73 -2.39
#